data_AF-E2A2J0-F1
#
_entry.id   AF-E2A2J0-F1
#
_cell.length_a   1.000
_cell.length_b   1.000
_cell.length_c   1.000
_cell.angle_alpha   90.00
_cell.angle_beta   90.00
_cell.angle_gamma   90.00
#
_symmetry.space_group_name_H-M   'P 1'
#
loop_
_entity.id
_entity.type
_entity.pdbx_description
1 polymer ?
#
loop_
_entity_poly.entity_id
_entity_poly.type
_entity_poly.pdbx_seq_one_letter_code
_entity_poly.pdbx_strand_id
1 'polypeptide(L)' 'SPLWGSAEYNWRGRLLEEWINERDLCVTNTGTNPTCVRPQGCSVVDITLTTASLAARVSNWEVLENVATLSDHRYVHF' A
#
# COMPACT_ATOMS: atom_id res chain seq x y z
N SER A 1 0.50 2.68 8.44
CA SER A 1 0.62 4.13 8.35
C SER A 1 -0.49 4.69 7.48
N PRO A 2 -1.09 5.82 7.87
CA PRO A 2 -1.96 6.60 7.00
C PRO A 2 -1.32 6.95 5.64
N LEU A 3 0.02 7.03 5.55
CA LEU A 3 0.74 7.34 4.33
C LEU A 3 0.43 6.38 3.17
N TRP A 4 0.13 5.12 3.46
CA TRP A 4 -0.27 4.12 2.46
C TRP A 4 -1.71 3.59 2.69
N GLY A 5 -2.57 4.38 3.34
CA GLY A 5 -3.99 4.04 3.48
C GLY A 5 -4.33 3.09 4.62
N SER A 6 -3.39 2.76 5.50
CA SER A 6 -3.67 1.94 6.68
C SER A 6 -4.28 2.78 7.80
N ALA A 7 -5.36 2.27 8.41
CA ALA A 7 -6.02 2.90 9.55
C ALA A 7 -5.15 2.93 10.82
N GLU A 8 -4.21 1.99 10.93
CA GLU A 8 -3.31 1.90 12.08
C GLU A 8 -1.94 2.51 11.78
N TYR A 9 -1.46 3.30 12.74
CA TYR A 9 -0.09 3.78 12.80
C TYR A 9 0.62 3.12 13.97
N ASN A 10 1.65 2.32 13.68
CA ASN A 10 2.43 1.60 14.68
C ASN A 10 3.93 1.82 14.44
N TRP A 11 4.76 1.32 15.36
CA TRP A 11 6.21 1.52 15.32
C TRP A 11 6.86 0.95 14.04
N ARG A 12 6.30 -0.12 13.46
CA ARG A 12 6.77 -0.69 12.19
C ARG A 12 6.47 0.26 11.03
N GLY A 13 5.30 0.89 11.04
CA GLY A 13 4.91 1.93 10.09
C GLY A 13 5.86 3.12 10.16
N ARG A 14 6.13 3.62 11.36
CA ARG A 14 7.10 4.72 11.58
C ARG A 14 8.48 4.40 11.01
N LEU A 15 9.04 3.24 11.36
CA LEU A 15 10.37 2.83 10.91
C LEU A 15 10.43 2.73 9.37
N LEU A 16 9.36 2.23 8.76
CA LEU A 16 9.29 2.11 7.31
C LEU A 16 9.16 3.48 6.63
N GLU A 17 8.40 4.43 7.20
CA GLU A 17 8.34 5.80 6.70
C GLU A 17 9.70 6.51 6.76
N GLU A 18 10.41 6.37 7.88
CA GLU A 18 11.78 6.90 8.03
C GLU A 18 12.71 6.33 6.94
N TRP A 19 12.66 5.01 6.72
CA TRP A 19 13.45 4.33 5.69
C TRP A 19 13.08 4.74 4.26
N ILE A 20 11.79 4.95 3.97
CA ILE A 20 11.30 5.43 2.66
C ILE A 20 11.84 6.84 2.40
N ASN A 21 11.76 7.72 3.41
CA ASN A 21 12.24 9.09 3.33
C ASN A 21 13.77 9.15 3.14
N GLU A 22 14.54 8.34 3.85
CA GLU A 22 16.00 8.25 3.70
C GLU A 22 16.46 7.82 2.30
N ARG A 23 15.58 7.20 1.51
CA ARG A 23 15.89 6.66 0.17
C ARG A 23 15.26 7.47 -0.96
N ASP A 24 14.66 8.62 -0.65
CA ASP A 24 13.95 9.46 -1.63
C ASP A 24 12.89 8.66 -2.43
N LEU A 25 12.21 7.73 -1.74
CA LEU A 25 11.12 6.93 -2.31
C LEU A 25 9.77 7.60 -2.04
N CYS A 26 8.83 7.39 -2.95
CA CYS A 26 7.46 7.87 -2.85
C CYS A 26 6.50 6.71 -2.68
N VAL A 27 5.54 6.85 -1.76
CA VAL A 27 4.40 5.94 -1.66
C VAL A 27 3.38 6.31 -2.74
N THR A 28 2.95 5.31 -3.51
CA THR A 28 2.01 5.49 -4.63
C THR A 28 0.65 4.83 -4.38
N ASN A 29 0.47 4.16 -3.24
CA ASN A 29 -0.83 3.69 -2.80
C ASN A 29 -1.85 4.84 -2.80
N THR A 30 -3.06 4.56 -3.25
CA THR A 30 -4.20 5.48 -3.16
C THR A 30 -5.38 4.81 -2.45
N GLY A 31 -6.21 5.60 -1.77
CA GLY A 31 -7.36 5.09 -1.05
C GLY A 31 -7.01 4.26 0.19
N THR A 32 -7.99 3.51 0.68
CA THR A 32 -7.92 2.75 1.94
C THR A 32 -8.45 1.32 1.79
N ASN A 33 -8.73 0.88 0.56
CA ASN A 33 -9.22 -0.47 0.29
C ASN A 33 -8.17 -1.50 0.77
N PRO A 34 -8.57 -2.54 1.51
CA PRO A 34 -7.62 -3.44 2.14
C PRO A 34 -6.90 -4.29 1.10
N THR A 35 -5.58 -4.32 1.18
CA THR A 35 -4.72 -5.15 0.33
C THR A 35 -4.64 -6.60 0.84
N CYS A 36 -4.97 -6.83 2.11
CA CYS A 36 -5.06 -8.16 2.68
C CYS A 36 -6.32 -8.32 3.54
N VAL A 37 -7.11 -9.36 3.28
CA VAL A 37 -8.38 -9.67 3.94
C VAL A 37 -8.35 -11.10 4.45
N ARG A 38 -8.53 -11.24 5.76
CA ARG A 38 -8.54 -12.52 6.49
C ARG A 38 -9.84 -12.68 7.26
N PRO A 39 -10.19 -13.89 7.74
CA PRO A 39 -11.33 -14.08 8.64
C PRO A 39 -11.27 -13.22 9.90
N GLN A 40 -10.07 -12.85 10.37
CA GLN A 40 -9.86 -12.04 11.57
C GLN A 40 -9.92 -10.52 11.31
N GLY A 41 -10.05 -10.10 10.05
CA GLY A 41 -10.10 -8.69 9.68
C GLY A 41 -9.28 -8.36 8.44
N CYS A 42 -9.22 -7.07 8.13
CA CYS A 42 -8.59 -6.54 6.92
C CYS A 42 -7.48 -5.55 7.26
N SER A 43 -6.49 -5.45 6.38
CA SER A 43 -5.34 -4.57 6.58
C SER A 43 -4.80 -4.04 5.26
N VAL A 44 -4.19 -2.85 5.30
CA VAL A 44 -3.41 -2.29 4.19
C VAL A 44 -1.93 -2.46 4.53
N VAL A 45 -1.35 -3.55 4.03
CA VAL A 45 0.02 -3.99 4.36
C VAL A 45 0.93 -4.12 3.14
N ASP A 46 0.35 -4.24 1.95
CA ASP A 46 1.09 -4.19 0.69
C ASP A 46 1.26 -2.74 0.22
N ILE A 47 2.51 -2.34 -0.02
CA ILE A 47 2.91 -0.94 -0.27
C ILE A 47 3.64 -0.89 -1.61
N THR A 48 3.23 0.03 -2.48
CA THR A 48 3.86 0.30 -3.77
C THR A 48 4.73 1.54 -3.66
N LEU A 49 6.04 1.36 -3.82
CA LEU A 49 7.04 2.42 -3.74
C LEU A 49 7.64 2.71 -5.11
N THR A 50 7.92 3.98 -5.37
CA THR A 50 8.61 4.41 -6.59
C THR A 50 9.71 5.41 -6.27
N THR A 51 10.61 5.66 -7.23
CA THR A 51 11.39 6.90 -7.21
C THR A 51 10.49 8.10 -7.52
N ALA A 52 10.91 9.30 -7.15
CA ALA A 52 10.19 10.54 -7.48
C ALA A 52 9.94 10.70 -9.00
N SER A 53 10.91 10.31 -9.84
CA SER A 53 10.80 10.38 -11.30
C SER A 53 9.78 9.41 -11.90
N LEU A 54 9.48 8.30 -11.22
CA LEU A 54 8.50 7.31 -11.66
C LEU A 54 7.12 7.52 -11.04
N ALA A 55 7.01 8.26 -9.94
CA ALA A 55 5.74 8.48 -9.24
C ALA A 55 4.66 9.03 -10.17
N ALA A 56 5.00 9.99 -11.03
CA ALA A 56 4.07 10.59 -12.00
C ALA A 56 3.64 9.64 -13.13
N ARG A 57 4.30 8.48 -13.29
CA ARG A 57 3.96 7.46 -14.29
C ARG A 57 3.04 6.37 -13.74
N VAL A 58 2.93 6.25 -12.43
CA VAL A 58 1.95 5.37 -11.79
C VAL A 58 0.62 6.10 -11.78
N SER A 59 -0.36 5.56 -12.49
CA SER A 59 -1.69 6.17 -12.65
C SER A 59 -2.75 5.11 -12.37
N ASN A 60 -3.92 5.54 -11.89
CA ASN A 60 -5.03 4.62 -11.61
C ASN A 60 -4.64 3.45 -10.69
N TRP A 61 -3.76 3.72 -9.71
CA TRP A 61 -3.41 2.74 -8.70
C TRP A 61 -4.66 2.33 -7.93
N GLU A 62 -4.97 1.03 -7.91
CA GLU A 62 -6.13 0.51 -7.20
C GLU A 62 -5.92 -0.92 -6.69
N VAL A 63 -6.75 -1.31 -5.72
CA VAL A 63 -6.88 -2.68 -5.25
C VAL A 63 -8.06 -3.33 -5.96
N LEU A 64 -7.82 -4.46 -6.64
CA LEU A 64 -8.86 -5.17 -7.38
C LEU A 64 -9.73 -6.01 -6.43
N GLU A 65 -10.88 -5.48 -6.00
CA GLU A 65 -11.77 -6.14 -5.04
C GLU A 65 -12.64 -7.25 -5.64
N ASN A 66 -12.91 -7.19 -6.94
CA ASN A 66 -13.80 -8.12 -7.65
C ASN A 66 -13.05 -9.23 -8.41
N VAL A 67 -11.76 -9.45 -8.08
CA VAL A 67 -10.92 -10.47 -8.70
C VAL A 67 -10.47 -11.47 -7.63
N ALA A 68 -10.80 -12.76 -7.85
CA ALA A 68 -10.39 -13.81 -6.94
C ALA A 68 -8.88 -14.10 -7.09
N THR A 69 -8.16 -14.11 -5.97
CA THR A 69 -6.71 -14.38 -5.93
C THR A 69 -6.37 -15.76 -5.37
N LEU A 70 -7.34 -16.44 -4.74
CA LEU A 70 -7.11 -17.65 -3.91
C LEU A 70 -6.06 -17.42 -2.80
N SER A 71 -5.93 -16.17 -2.35
CA SER A 71 -5.03 -15.73 -1.28
C SER A 71 -5.79 -14.74 -0.39
N ASP A 72 -5.31 -14.55 0.84
CA ASP A 72 -5.77 -13.46 1.70
C ASP A 72 -5.38 -12.09 1.11
N HIS A 73 -4.36 -12.04 0.23
CA HIS A 73 -3.93 -10.82 -0.44
C HIS A 73 -4.73 -10.57 -1.71
N ARG A 74 -5.00 -9.28 -1.98
CA ARG A 74 -5.66 -8.79 -3.19
C ARG A 74 -4.63 -8.29 -4.20
N TYR A 75 -4.99 -8.32 -5.48
CA TYR A 75 -4.15 -7.74 -6.51
C TYR A 75 -4.15 -6.22 -6.45
N VAL A 76 -2.98 -5.66 -6.71
CA VAL A 76 -2.77 -4.23 -6.95
C VAL A 76 -2.55 -4.04 -8.45
N HIS A 77 -3.18 -3.02 -9.02
CA HIS A 77 -3.12 -2.67 -10.44
C HIS A 77 -2.77 -1.19 -10.61
N PHE A 78 -1.97 -0.85 -11.63
CA PHE A 78 -1.59 0.51 -12.04
C PHE A 78 -0.94 0.52 -13.43
#